data_AF-A0A7Y0WP47-F1
#
_entry.id   AF-A0A7Y0WP47-F1
#
_cell.length_a   1.000
_cell.length_b   1.000
_cell.length_c   1.000
_cell.angle_alpha   90.00
_cell.angle_beta   90.00
_cell.angle_gamma   90.00
#
_symmetry.space_group_name_H-M   'P 1'
#
loop_
_entity.id
_entity.type
_entity.pdbx_description
1 polymer ?
#
loop_
_entity_poly.entity_id
_entity_poly.type
_entity_poly.pdbx_seq_one_letter_code
_entity_poly.pdbx_strand_id
1 'polypeptide(L)' 'MKYLRTLNAAMERFVRRFTRTQFLCAAIAFTALNFLLDYTVASYTSLYLSMLSGWLFAMGFVKFPPQP' A
#
# COMPACT_ATOMS: atom_id res chain seq x y z
N MET A 1 10.75 -4.14 23.62
CA MET A 1 10.56 -5.30 22.71
C MET A 1 9.10 -5.76 22.54
N LYS A 2 8.23 -5.73 23.57
CA LYS A 2 6.81 -6.16 23.43
C LYS A 2 6.04 -5.41 22.32
N TYR A 3 6.23 -4.09 22.20
CA TYR A 3 5.54 -3.25 21.22
C TYR A 3 5.89 -3.59 19.75
N LEU A 4 7.16 -3.91 19.47
CA LEU A 4 7.61 -4.33 18.14
C LEU A 4 7.02 -5.68 17.75
N ARG A 5 6.89 -6.62 18.70
CA ARG A 5 6.22 -7.91 18.46
C ARG A 5 4.74 -7.75 18.17
N THR A 6 4.04 -6.88 18.88
CA THR A 6 2.61 -6.62 18.62
C THR A 6 2.40 -5.97 17.26
N LEU A 7 3.29 -5.07 16.85
CA LEU A 7 3.28 -4.47 15.50
C LEU A 7 3.52 -5.52 14.42
N ASN A 8 4.52 -6.39 14.61
CA ASN A 8 4.81 -7.44 13.63
C ASN A 8 3.65 -8.42 13.48
N ALA A 9 3.04 -8.83 14.60
CA ALA A 9 1.85 -9.71 14.59
C ALA A 9 0.61 -9.04 13.99
N ALA A 10 0.47 -7.72 14.09
CA ALA A 10 -0.60 -6.98 13.42
C ALA A 10 -0.32 -6.88 11.91
N MET A 11 0.92 -6.64 11.52
CA MET A 11 1.37 -6.58 10.13
C MET A 11 1.20 -7.93 9.42
N GLU A 12 1.60 -9.03 10.06
CA GLU A 12 1.39 -10.39 9.56
C GLU A 12 -0.09 -10.73 9.39
N ARG A 13 -0.94 -10.31 10.32
CA ARG A 13 -2.40 -10.49 10.19
C ARG A 13 -2.96 -9.68 9.04
N PHE A 14 -2.51 -8.44 8.87
CA PHE A 14 -2.93 -7.57 7.78
C PHE A 14 -2.51 -8.15 6.42
N VAL A 15 -1.27 -8.61 6.30
CA VAL A 15 -0.76 -9.17 5.04
C VAL A 15 -1.28 -10.58 4.77
N ARG A 16 -1.54 -11.41 5.79
CA ARG A 16 -2.24 -12.70 5.58
C ARG A 16 -3.66 -12.50 5.06
N ARG A 17 -4.32 -11.39 5.42
CA ARG A 17 -5.69 -11.08 5.00
C ARG A 17 -5.76 -10.60 3.55
N PHE A 18 -4.72 -9.92 3.07
CA PHE A 18 -4.69 -9.29 1.75
C PHE A 18 -3.66 -9.95 0.83
N THR A 19 -4.11 -10.44 -0.32
CA THR A 19 -3.22 -11.05 -1.32
C THR A 19 -2.38 -9.99 -2.04
N ARG A 20 -1.19 -10.35 -2.52
CA ARG A 20 -0.31 -9.45 -3.30
C ARG A 20 -1.03 -8.81 -4.50
N THR A 21 -1.94 -9.55 -5.12
CA THR A 21 -2.79 -9.07 -6.21
C THR A 21 -3.75 -7.96 -5.77
N GLN A 22 -4.28 -8.01 -4.55
CA GLN A 22 -5.14 -6.95 -4.01
C GLN A 22 -4.35 -5.65 -3.73
N PHE A 23 -3.12 -5.77 -3.21
CA PHE A 23 -2.24 -4.61 -3.04
C PHE A 23 -1.85 -3.98 -4.39
N LEU A 24 -1.57 -4.81 -5.40
CA LEU A 24 -1.26 -4.33 -6.75
C LEU A 24 -2.47 -3.66 -7.42
N CYS A 25 -3.66 -4.25 -7.30
CA CYS A 25 -4.90 -3.63 -7.77
C CYS A 25 -5.19 -2.30 -7.05
N ALA A 26 -4.99 -2.24 -5.73
CA ALA A 26 -5.15 -1.01 -4.97
C ALA A 26 -4.15 0.06 -5.43
N ALA A 27 -2.88 -0.29 -5.62
CA ALA A 27 -1.87 0.63 -6.13
C ALA A 27 -2.27 1.22 -7.48
N ILE A 28 -2.71 0.39 -8.43
CA ILE A 28 -3.18 0.82 -9.76
C ILE A 28 -4.40 1.73 -9.64
N ALA A 29 -5.38 1.37 -8.80
CA ALA A 29 -6.58 2.19 -8.59
C ALA A 29 -6.23 3.57 -8.02
N PHE A 30 -5.35 3.65 -7.02
CA PHE A 30 -4.88 4.91 -6.46
C PHE A 30 -4.10 5.74 -7.47
N THR A 31 -3.26 5.12 -8.31
CA THR A 31 -2.55 5.82 -9.38
C THR A 31 -3.51 6.40 -10.41
N ALA A 32 -4.50 5.62 -10.85
CA ALA A 32 -5.52 6.07 -11.80
C ALA A 32 -6.37 7.21 -11.22
N LEU A 33 -6.75 7.11 -9.94
CA LEU A 33 -7.50 8.15 -9.24
C LEU A 33 -6.67 9.43 -9.08
N ASN A 34 -5.37 9.31 -8.81
CA ASN A 34 -4.45 10.45 -8.75
C ASN A 34 -4.36 11.16 -10.12
N PHE A 35 -4.26 10.41 -11.21
CA PHE A 35 -4.28 10.97 -12.57
C PHE A 35 -5.62 11.64 -12.91
N LEU A 36 -6.73 11.04 -12.50
CA LEU A 36 -8.06 11.62 -12.72
C LEU A 36 -8.22 12.95 -11.97
N LEU A 37 -7.75 13.03 -10.72
CA LEU A 37 -7.78 14.27 -9.94
C LEU A 37 -6.89 15.36 -10.53
N ASP A 38 -5.70 15.01 -10.98
CA ASP A 38 -4.80 15.94 -11.69
C ASP A 38 -5.45 16.50 -12.97
N TYR A 39 -6.20 15.66 -13.69
CA TYR A 39 -6.90 16.07 -14.91
C TYR A 39 -8.17 16.90 -14.65
N THR A 40 -8.89 16.63 -13.56
CA THR A 40 -10.21 17.22 -13.29
C THR A 40 -10.17 18.44 -12.38
N VAL A 41 -9.15 18.55 -11.53
CA VAL A 41 -9.04 19.62 -10.52
C VAL A 41 -7.85 20.50 -10.85
N ALA A 42 -8.14 21.73 -11.28
CA ALA A 42 -7.10 22.72 -11.56
C ALA A 42 -6.23 22.98 -10.31
N SER A 43 -4.91 22.85 -10.46
CA SER A 43 -3.90 22.98 -9.38
C SER A 43 -3.85 21.82 -8.37
N TYR A 44 -4.36 20.63 -8.71
CA TYR A 44 -4.24 19.47 -7.85
C TYR A 44 -2.83 18.87 -7.88
N THR A 45 -2.09 19.00 -6.79
CA THR A 45 -0.81 18.31 -6.60
C THR A 45 -0.82 17.56 -5.27
N SER A 46 -1.23 16.28 -5.29
CA SER A 46 -1.23 15.44 -4.09
C SER A 46 -0.04 14.49 -4.06
N LEU A 47 1.03 14.97 -3.45
CA LEU A 47 2.22 14.16 -3.17
C LEU A 47 1.88 12.98 -2.25
N TYR A 48 0.89 13.15 -1.37
CA TYR A 48 0.41 12.11 -0.46
C TYR A 48 -0.23 10.92 -1.19
N LEU A 49 -1.06 11.15 -2.22
CA LEU A 49 -1.67 10.05 -2.99
C LEU A 49 -0.61 9.25 -3.76
N SER A 50 0.39 9.95 -4.31
CA SER A 50 1.52 9.31 -5.00
C SER A 50 2.35 8.45 -4.03
N MET A 51 2.65 8.96 -2.82
CA MET A 51 3.33 8.17 -1.78
C MET A 51 2.52 6.95 -1.35
N LEU A 52 1.19 7.08 -1.22
CA LEU A 52 0.30 5.98 -0.83
C LEU A 52 0.24 4.88 -1.91
N SER A 53 0.15 5.28 -3.18
CA SER A 53 0.26 4.38 -4.35
C SER A 53 1.59 3.62 -4.35
N GLY A 54 2.72 4.33 -4.16
CA GLY A 54 4.05 3.72 -4.11
C GLY A 54 4.22 2.74 -2.94
N TRP A 55 3.65 3.07 -1.78
CA TRP A 55 3.66 2.18 -0.61
C TRP A 55 2.84 0.91 -0.83
N LEU A 56 1.64 1.03 -1.40
CA LEU A 56 0.80 -0.11 -1.78
C LEU A 56 1.49 -1.01 -2.81
N PHE A 57 2.16 -0.41 -3.80
CA PHE A 57 2.92 -1.14 -4.80
C PHE A 57 4.08 -1.91 -4.16
N ALA A 58 4.87 -1.26 -3.29
CA ALA A 58 5.97 -1.89 -2.57
C ALA A 58 5.50 -3.08 -1.71
N MET A 59 4.37 -2.93 -1.00
CA MET A 59 3.75 -4.01 -0.21
C MET A 59 3.41 -5.26 -1.04
N GLY A 60 3.13 -5.11 -2.34
CA GLY A 60 2.95 -6.24 -3.26
C GLY A 60 4.20 -7.10 -3.47
N PHE A 61 5.39 -6.51 -3.32
CA PHE A 61 6.69 -7.20 -3.52
C PHE A 61 7.36 -7.64 -2.22
N VAL A 62 6.86 -7.20 -1.05
CA VAL A 62 7.39 -7.64 0.24
C VAL A 62 7.21 -9.16 0.37
N LYS A 63 8.33 -9.88 0.33
CA LYS A 63 8.39 -11.29 0.73
C LYS A 63 8.48 -11.33 2.25
N PHE A 64 7.36 -11.61 2.90
CA PHE A 64 7.39 -12.00 4.30
C PHE A 64 8.14 -13.32 4.39
N PRO A 65 9.15 -13.43 5.27
CA PRO A 65 9.87 -14.67 5.45
C PRO A 65 8.87 -15.77 5.86
N PRO A 66 9.01 -17.01 5.34
CA PRO A 66 8.33 -18.13 5.96
C PRO A 66 8.85 -18.21 7.40
N GLN A 67 7.96 -18.06 8.38
CA GLN A 67 8.34 -18.35 9.77
C GLN A 67 8.76 -19.83 9.85
N PRO A 68 9.87 -20.15 10.55
CA PRO A 68 10.24 -21.53 10.87
C PRO A 68 9.24 -22.19 11.83
#